data_AF-A0A532V2H8-F1
#
_entry.id   AF-A0A532V2H8-F1
#
_cell.length_a   1.000
_cell.length_b   1.000
_cell.length_c   1.000
_cell.angle_alpha   90.00
_cell.angle_beta   90.00
_cell.angle_gamma   90.00
#
_symmetry.space_group_name_H-M   'P 1'
#
loop_
_entity.id
_entity.type
_entity.pdbx_description
1 polymer ?
#
loop_
_entity_poly.entity_id
_entity_poly.type
_entity_poly.pdbx_seq_one_letter_code
_entity_poly.pdbx_strand_id
1 'polypeptide(L)'
;MREVGTQYPLELAAAIFLVRRKDNPYDKSLGISNETLEKLGKLDPIVTAPRAQPKKTSKPSLEPTKEPTKRPINVYIAQKFKLTDPILPKARLDEAKIMAGIYPLLYVLENSIRAFMLRVLNHHIGKNWWDEPDLLNLELKRRVEKRIADENKEPWHGKRGSGVHQIYYTDLGELPEIMTSKKCWKFFKNIIGTQESIKRRIREICLSRNIIMHCNPLSKHDQTRLEVYFRDWENLLEEKMDSIPN
;
A
#
# COMPACT_ATOMS: atom_id res chain seq x y z
N MET A 1 -48.16 -6.54 -18.79
CA MET A 1 -47.57 -5.89 -17.60
C MET A 1 -46.48 -6.83 -17.07
N ARG A 2 -45.24 -6.37 -16.98
CA ARG A 2 -44.12 -7.15 -16.41
C ARG A 2 -44.16 -6.99 -14.90
N GLU A 3 -44.41 -8.05 -14.15
CA GLU A 3 -44.26 -8.02 -12.69
C GLU A 3 -42.77 -8.00 -12.35
N VAL A 4 -42.39 -6.95 -11.64
CA VAL A 4 -41.04 -6.63 -11.18
C VAL A 4 -40.94 -7.09 -9.72
N GLY A 5 -39.86 -7.80 -9.40
CA GLY A 5 -39.32 -7.89 -8.04
C GLY A 5 -39.64 -9.18 -7.31
N THR A 6 -38.79 -10.20 -7.49
CA THR A 6 -38.64 -11.25 -6.47
C THR A 6 -38.15 -10.60 -5.19
N GLN A 7 -39.06 -10.37 -4.25
CA GLN A 7 -38.77 -9.84 -2.93
C GLN A 7 -38.00 -10.92 -2.16
N TYR A 8 -36.68 -10.81 -2.12
CA TYR A 8 -35.86 -11.73 -1.33
C TYR A 8 -36.17 -11.51 0.17
N PRO A 9 -36.31 -12.59 0.96
CA PRO A 9 -36.54 -12.47 2.40
C PRO A 9 -35.45 -11.61 3.06
N LEU A 10 -35.84 -10.75 4.00
CA LEU A 10 -34.95 -9.82 4.72
C LEU A 10 -33.73 -10.55 5.34
N GLU A 11 -33.96 -11.78 5.77
CA GLU A 11 -32.96 -12.68 6.35
C GLU A 11 -31.86 -13.08 5.36
N LEU A 12 -32.21 -13.32 4.09
CA LEU A 12 -31.25 -13.64 3.04
C LEU A 12 -30.43 -12.40 2.65
N ALA A 13 -31.05 -11.22 2.61
CA ALA A 13 -30.34 -9.97 2.39
C ALA A 13 -29.34 -9.68 3.52
N ALA A 14 -29.71 -9.95 4.77
CA ALA A 14 -28.83 -9.85 5.93
C ALA A 14 -27.64 -10.83 5.84
N ALA A 15 -27.90 -12.08 5.47
CA ALA A 15 -26.85 -13.09 5.27
C ALA A 15 -25.85 -12.70 4.15
N ILE A 16 -26.34 -12.18 3.01
CA ILE A 16 -25.49 -11.67 1.92
C ILE A 16 -24.64 -10.49 2.38
N PHE A 17 -25.22 -9.57 3.15
CA PHE A 17 -24.50 -8.42 3.69
C PHE A 17 -23.36 -8.84 4.63
N LEU A 18 -23.57 -9.86 5.46
CA LEU A 18 -22.56 -10.41 6.36
C LEU A 18 -21.41 -11.09 5.60
N VAL A 19 -21.72 -11.90 4.58
CA VAL A 19 -20.69 -12.51 3.70
C VAL A 19 -19.83 -11.44 3.03
N ARG A 20 -20.44 -10.37 2.53
CA ARG A 20 -19.72 -9.25 1.89
C ARG A 20 -18.80 -8.50 2.86
N ARG A 21 -19.09 -8.54 4.17
CA ARG A 21 -18.25 -7.99 5.24
C ARG A 21 -17.20 -8.99 5.77
N LYS A 22 -17.19 -10.24 5.29
CA LYS A 22 -16.39 -11.38 5.79
C LYS A 22 -16.74 -11.79 7.22
N ASP A 23 -17.93 -11.45 7.70
CA ASP A 23 -18.46 -11.94 8.98
C ASP A 23 -18.94 -13.39 8.81
N ASN A 24 -18.88 -14.21 9.88
CA ASN A 24 -19.29 -15.62 9.80
C ASN A 24 -20.82 -15.76 9.78
N PRO A 25 -21.44 -16.15 8.65
CA PRO A 25 -22.89 -16.26 8.57
C PRO A 25 -23.45 -17.45 9.38
N TYR A 26 -22.60 -18.39 9.81
CA TYR A 26 -22.98 -19.55 10.62
C TYR A 26 -23.01 -19.29 12.13
N ASP A 27 -22.83 -18.03 12.56
CA ASP A 27 -22.95 -17.68 13.96
C ASP A 27 -24.41 -17.82 14.43
N LYS A 28 -24.64 -18.77 15.34
CA LYS A 28 -25.96 -19.09 15.88
C LYS A 28 -26.59 -17.92 16.64
N SER A 29 -25.80 -16.95 17.10
CA SER A 29 -26.30 -15.74 17.77
C SER A 29 -27.06 -14.81 16.81
N LEU A 30 -26.84 -14.95 15.50
CA LEU A 30 -27.48 -14.12 14.47
C LEU A 30 -28.87 -14.64 14.07
N GLY A 31 -29.30 -15.80 14.57
CA GLY A 31 -30.64 -16.35 14.35
C GLY A 31 -30.95 -16.73 12.90
N ILE A 32 -29.93 -16.86 12.03
CA ILE A 32 -30.11 -17.21 10.61
C ILE A 32 -30.50 -18.69 10.50
N SER A 33 -31.61 -18.95 9.82
CA SER A 33 -32.14 -20.28 9.55
C SER A 33 -31.22 -21.10 8.63
N ASN A 34 -31.18 -22.42 8.85
CA ASN A 34 -30.41 -23.35 8.03
C ASN A 34 -30.85 -23.34 6.55
N GLU A 35 -32.14 -23.11 6.29
CA GLU A 35 -32.68 -23.00 4.93
C GLU A 35 -32.11 -21.77 4.18
N THR A 36 -31.91 -20.66 4.88
CA THR A 36 -31.33 -19.44 4.32
C THR A 36 -29.83 -19.61 4.03
N LEU A 37 -29.10 -20.31 4.90
CA LEU A 37 -27.70 -20.66 4.69
C LEU A 37 -27.51 -21.61 3.49
N GLU A 38 -28.44 -22.53 3.26
CA GLU A 38 -28.40 -23.42 2.09
C GLU A 38 -28.65 -22.66 0.79
N LYS A 39 -29.60 -21.70 0.79
CA LYS A 39 -29.84 -20.80 -0.35
C LYS A 39 -28.64 -19.90 -0.63
N LEU A 40 -27.95 -19.43 0.41
CA LEU A 40 -26.71 -18.64 0.31
C LEU A 40 -25.59 -19.44 -0.36
N GLY A 41 -25.41 -20.70 0.04
CA GLY A 41 -24.40 -21.60 -0.55
C GLY A 41 -24.64 -21.95 -2.02
N LYS A 42 -25.89 -21.81 -2.52
CA LYS A 42 -26.23 -21.98 -3.95
C LYS A 42 -25.98 -20.73 -4.78
N LEU A 43 -25.83 -19.56 -4.15
CA LEU A 43 -25.67 -18.25 -4.82
C LEU A 43 -24.19 -17.81 -4.94
N ASP A 44 -23.27 -18.41 -4.19
CA ASP A 44 -21.85 -18.06 -4.20
C ASP A 44 -20.98 -19.32 -4.08
N PRO A 45 -19.98 -19.58 -4.96
CA PRO A 45 -19.13 -20.77 -4.89
C PRO A 45 -18.10 -20.75 -3.74
N ILE A 46 -18.14 -19.75 -2.84
CA ILE A 46 -17.18 -19.55 -1.74
C ILE A 46 -17.78 -19.96 -0.40
N VAL A 47 -18.51 -21.08 -0.35
CA VAL A 47 -19.05 -21.63 0.90
C VAL A 47 -18.82 -23.13 0.97
N THR A 48 -17.58 -23.53 1.27
CA THR A 48 -17.27 -24.91 1.69
C THR A 48 -17.92 -25.23 3.03
N ALA A 49 -18.73 -26.28 3.05
CA ALA A 49 -19.42 -26.86 4.20
C ALA A 49 -18.47 -27.22 5.38
N PRO A 50 -18.97 -27.30 6.63
CA PRO A 50 -18.13 -27.59 7.79
C PRO A 50 -17.68 -29.05 7.80
N ARG A 51 -16.37 -29.25 7.89
CA ARG A 51 -15.71 -30.56 8.03
C ARG A 51 -16.06 -31.18 9.39
N ALA A 52 -16.60 -32.40 9.36
CA ALA A 52 -16.88 -33.24 10.52
C ALA A 52 -15.60 -33.53 11.33
N GLN A 53 -15.70 -33.54 12.67
CA GLN A 53 -14.66 -34.04 13.56
C GLN A 53 -14.71 -35.57 13.68
N PRO A 54 -13.54 -36.24 13.75
CA PRO A 54 -13.44 -37.36 14.68
C PRO A 54 -12.15 -37.38 15.52
N LYS A 55 -12.37 -37.58 16.83
CA LYS A 55 -11.67 -38.36 17.87
C LYS A 55 -10.14 -38.22 18.11
N LYS A 56 -9.84 -38.06 19.41
CA LYS A 56 -8.52 -38.08 20.08
C LYS A 56 -7.85 -39.45 20.00
N THR A 57 -6.53 -39.50 19.72
CA THR A 57 -5.54 -40.36 20.41
C THR A 57 -4.06 -39.98 20.08
N SER A 58 -3.25 -39.86 21.14
CA SER A 58 -1.79 -40.13 21.32
C SER A 58 -0.67 -39.45 20.49
N LYS A 59 0.06 -38.54 21.18
CA LYS A 59 1.53 -38.27 21.29
C LYS A 59 2.45 -38.05 20.04
N PRO A 60 3.58 -37.32 20.21
CA PRO A 60 4.05 -36.32 19.24
C PRO A 60 5.15 -36.84 18.28
N SER A 61 5.07 -36.41 17.03
CA SER A 61 6.16 -36.49 16.04
C SER A 61 6.53 -35.07 15.63
N LEU A 62 7.83 -34.77 15.66
CA LEU A 62 8.41 -33.50 15.25
C LEU A 62 8.29 -33.33 13.73
N GLU A 63 7.58 -32.30 13.29
CA GLU A 63 7.61 -31.82 11.91
C GLU A 63 7.87 -30.31 11.85
N PRO A 64 8.55 -29.83 10.80
CA PRO A 64 9.23 -28.55 10.76
C PRO A 64 8.25 -27.38 10.78
N THR A 65 8.61 -26.34 11.55
CA THR A 65 7.91 -25.06 11.64
C THR A 65 7.76 -24.45 10.25
N LYS A 66 6.55 -24.52 9.69
CA LYS A 66 6.14 -23.72 8.53
C LYS A 66 6.22 -22.25 8.92
N GLU A 67 7.06 -21.48 8.22
CA GLU A 67 7.14 -20.04 8.38
C GLU A 67 5.76 -19.38 8.13
N PRO A 68 5.38 -18.36 8.90
CA PRO A 68 4.09 -17.71 8.74
C PRO A 68 4.10 -16.86 7.46
N THR A 69 3.35 -17.30 6.45
CA THR A 69 3.01 -16.47 5.29
C THR A 69 2.31 -15.20 5.78
N LYS A 70 2.99 -14.04 5.69
CA LYS A 70 2.46 -12.75 6.10
C LYS A 70 1.20 -12.44 5.29
N ARG A 71 0.03 -12.39 5.95
CA ARG A 71 -1.23 -11.99 5.31
C ARG A 71 -1.13 -10.53 4.86
N PRO A 72 -1.72 -10.13 3.72
CA PRO A 72 -1.71 -8.74 3.27
C PRO A 72 -2.44 -7.86 4.31
N ILE A 73 -1.78 -6.78 4.73
CA ILE A 73 -2.33 -5.79 5.66
C ILE A 73 -3.17 -4.83 4.84
N ASN A 74 -4.50 -4.99 4.86
CA ASN A 74 -5.42 -4.06 4.21
C ASN A 74 -5.71 -2.88 5.13
N VAL A 75 -5.50 -1.66 4.65
CA VAL A 75 -5.79 -0.41 5.39
C VAL A 75 -6.94 0.33 4.70
N TYR A 76 -8.00 0.62 5.45
CA TYR A 76 -9.13 1.45 5.00
C TYR A 76 -9.08 2.81 5.70
N ILE A 77 -9.07 3.90 4.94
CA ILE A 77 -8.94 5.26 5.49
C ILE A 77 -10.32 5.91 5.51
N ALA A 78 -10.89 6.07 6.70
CA ALA A 78 -12.15 6.77 6.91
C ALA A 78 -11.89 8.26 7.19
N GLN A 79 -12.69 9.15 6.59
CA GLN A 79 -12.71 10.57 6.96
C GLN A 79 -13.39 10.74 8.32
N LYS A 80 -12.64 11.22 9.32
CA LYS A 80 -13.11 11.37 10.72
C LYS A 80 -13.65 12.76 11.07
N PHE A 81 -13.54 13.75 10.18
CA PHE A 81 -13.81 15.16 10.51
C PHE A 81 -14.84 15.81 9.58
N LYS A 82 -15.75 16.61 10.15
CA LYS A 82 -16.63 17.50 9.40
C LYS A 82 -15.87 18.78 9.08
N LEU A 83 -15.67 19.08 7.80
CA LEU A 83 -15.01 20.30 7.34
C LEU A 83 -16.07 21.28 6.82
N THR A 84 -16.05 22.49 7.35
CA THR A 84 -16.86 23.62 6.89
C THR A 84 -15.99 24.86 6.90
N ASP A 85 -16.07 25.68 5.87
CA ASP A 85 -15.34 26.94 5.78
C ASP A 85 -16.31 28.01 5.23
N PRO A 86 -16.43 29.16 5.91
CA PRO A 86 -17.39 30.21 5.51
C PRO A 86 -16.93 31.01 4.28
N ILE A 87 -15.66 30.91 3.89
CA ILE A 87 -15.05 31.66 2.79
C ILE A 87 -14.90 30.76 1.55
N LEU A 88 -14.53 29.50 1.73
CA LEU A 88 -14.27 28.60 0.62
C LEU A 88 -15.57 28.12 -0.04
N PRO A 89 -15.63 28.10 -1.38
CA PRO A 89 -16.77 27.53 -2.08
C PRO A 89 -16.83 26.02 -1.84
N LYS A 90 -18.05 25.47 -1.86
CA LYS A 90 -18.29 24.02 -1.67
C LYS A 90 -17.42 23.14 -2.58
N ALA A 91 -17.16 23.59 -3.81
CA ALA A 91 -16.30 22.87 -4.76
C ALA A 91 -14.90 22.55 -4.17
N ARG A 92 -14.32 23.45 -3.38
CA ARG A 92 -13.01 23.24 -2.73
C ARG A 92 -13.07 22.18 -1.63
N LEU A 93 -14.19 22.10 -0.92
CA LEU A 93 -14.43 21.05 0.07
C LEU A 93 -14.63 19.68 -0.61
N ASP A 94 -15.31 19.65 -1.75
CA ASP A 94 -15.48 18.44 -2.55
C ASP A 94 -14.13 17.97 -3.15
N GLU A 95 -13.29 18.89 -3.64
CA GLU A 95 -11.92 18.60 -4.08
C GLU A 95 -11.07 18.01 -2.95
N ALA A 96 -11.09 18.62 -1.76
CA ALA A 96 -10.36 18.12 -0.60
C ALA A 96 -10.77 16.69 -0.24
N LYS A 97 -12.07 16.38 -0.33
CA LYS A 97 -12.60 15.03 -0.10
C LYS A 97 -12.01 14.01 -1.08
N ILE A 98 -11.86 14.37 -2.35
CA ILE A 98 -11.27 13.51 -3.38
C ILE A 98 -9.76 13.35 -3.13
N MET A 99 -9.04 14.46 -2.89
CA MET A 99 -7.58 14.44 -2.68
C MET A 99 -7.19 13.64 -1.44
N ALA A 100 -8.01 13.64 -0.39
CA ALA A 100 -7.82 12.80 0.79
C ALA A 100 -7.80 11.30 0.48
N GLY A 101 -8.49 10.86 -0.59
CA GLY A 101 -8.45 9.48 -1.06
C GLY A 101 -7.18 9.13 -1.83
N ILE A 102 -6.52 10.12 -2.44
CA ILE A 102 -5.32 9.93 -3.28
C ILE A 102 -4.03 9.98 -2.47
N TYR A 103 -3.97 10.84 -1.44
CA TYR A 103 -2.77 10.97 -0.61
C TYR A 103 -2.24 9.63 -0.05
N PRO A 104 -3.09 8.72 0.46
CA PRO A 104 -2.63 7.42 0.95
C PRO A 104 -1.90 6.58 -0.09
N LEU A 105 -2.39 6.60 -1.33
CA LEU A 105 -1.75 5.90 -2.44
C LEU A 105 -0.32 6.42 -2.64
N LEU A 106 -0.15 7.74 -2.69
CA LEU A 106 1.18 8.36 -2.82
C LEU A 106 2.08 8.04 -1.63
N TYR A 107 1.53 8.12 -0.42
CA TYR A 107 2.25 7.81 0.82
C TYR A 107 2.77 6.37 0.82
N VAL A 108 1.91 5.40 0.48
CA VAL A 108 2.29 3.98 0.44
C VAL A 108 3.28 3.73 -0.70
N LEU A 109 3.05 4.29 -1.89
CA LEU A 109 3.94 4.14 -3.03
C LEU A 109 5.36 4.61 -2.72
N GLU A 110 5.49 5.85 -2.23
CA GLU A 110 6.79 6.46 -1.96
C GLU A 110 7.56 5.70 -0.86
N ASN A 111 6.87 5.32 0.23
CA ASN A 111 7.49 4.54 1.30
C ASN A 111 7.78 3.10 0.90
N SER A 112 6.96 2.49 0.05
CA SER A 112 7.19 1.15 -0.51
C SER A 112 8.44 1.14 -1.37
N ILE A 113 8.64 2.15 -2.22
CA ILE A 113 9.87 2.30 -3.02
C ILE A 113 11.10 2.45 -2.11
N ARG A 114 11.04 3.29 -1.07
CA ARG A 114 12.15 3.43 -0.10
C ARG A 114 12.46 2.12 0.62
N ALA A 115 11.43 1.41 1.08
CA ALA A 115 11.57 0.13 1.77
C ALA A 115 12.19 -0.94 0.85
N PHE A 116 11.74 -1.01 -0.40
CA PHE A 116 12.32 -1.88 -1.42
C PHE A 116 13.81 -1.58 -1.63
N MET A 117 14.17 -0.31 -1.85
CA MET A 117 15.56 0.08 -2.04
C MET A 117 16.42 -0.26 -0.83
N LEU A 118 15.92 0.00 0.39
CA LEU A 118 16.63 -0.32 1.62
C LEU A 118 16.91 -1.82 1.73
N ARG A 119 15.94 -2.69 1.46
CA ARG A 119 16.14 -4.15 1.50
C ARG A 119 17.22 -4.59 0.53
N VAL A 120 17.11 -4.18 -0.74
CA VAL A 120 18.06 -4.56 -1.79
C VAL A 120 19.47 -4.08 -1.46
N LEU A 121 19.64 -2.81 -1.07
CA LEU A 121 20.96 -2.23 -0.81
C LEU A 121 21.57 -2.75 0.50
N ASN A 122 20.78 -2.89 1.56
CA ASN A 122 21.26 -3.46 2.82
C ASN A 122 21.74 -4.91 2.65
N HIS A 123 21.07 -5.70 1.81
CA HIS A 123 21.46 -7.07 1.55
C HIS A 123 22.77 -7.18 0.77
N HIS A 124 22.94 -6.38 -0.29
CA HIS A 124 24.08 -6.52 -1.20
C HIS A 124 25.32 -5.72 -0.79
N ILE A 125 25.16 -4.63 -0.05
CA ILE A 125 26.23 -3.67 0.26
C ILE A 125 26.43 -3.56 1.77
N GLY A 126 25.35 -3.73 2.55
CA GLY A 126 25.37 -3.60 4.01
C GLY A 126 24.65 -2.34 4.48
N LYS A 127 24.41 -2.24 5.79
CA LYS A 127 23.57 -1.18 6.39
C LYS A 127 24.12 0.24 6.22
N ASN A 128 25.42 0.38 5.97
CA ASN A 128 26.11 1.67 5.82
C ASN A 128 26.34 2.04 4.35
N TRP A 129 25.56 1.47 3.42
CA TRP A 129 25.71 1.71 1.98
C TRP A 129 25.62 3.19 1.59
N TRP A 130 24.97 4.02 2.39
CA TRP A 130 24.90 5.46 2.16
C TRP A 130 26.28 6.12 2.16
N ASP A 131 27.17 5.65 3.02
CA ASP A 131 28.50 6.23 3.25
C ASP A 131 29.57 5.65 2.33
N GLU A 132 29.24 4.61 1.56
CA GLU A 132 30.16 3.97 0.63
C GLU A 132 30.73 4.96 -0.40
N PRO A 133 32.06 5.01 -0.56
CA PRO A 133 32.71 5.86 -1.54
C PRO A 133 32.22 5.57 -2.96
N ASP A 134 31.99 6.63 -3.75
CA ASP A 134 31.56 6.58 -5.15
C ASP A 134 30.26 5.80 -5.43
N LEU A 135 29.43 5.54 -4.41
CA LEU A 135 28.13 4.87 -4.59
C LEU A 135 27.04 5.87 -4.99
N LEU A 136 27.04 7.05 -4.37
CA LEU A 136 26.07 8.12 -4.60
C LEU A 136 26.76 9.39 -5.11
N ASN A 137 26.00 10.20 -5.86
CA ASN A 137 26.42 11.54 -6.24
C ASN A 137 26.65 12.41 -4.98
N LEU A 138 27.77 13.12 -4.94
CA LEU A 138 28.11 14.02 -3.85
C LEU A 138 27.09 15.15 -3.69
N GLU A 139 26.49 15.62 -4.79
CA GLU A 139 25.45 16.64 -4.75
C GLU A 139 24.19 16.13 -4.03
N LEU A 140 23.77 14.89 -4.33
CA LEU A 140 22.64 14.25 -3.64
C LEU A 140 22.91 14.12 -2.14
N LYS A 141 24.12 13.67 -1.75
CA LYS A 141 24.52 13.58 -0.33
C LYS A 141 24.42 14.95 0.36
N ARG A 142 24.96 16.00 -0.27
CA ARG A 142 24.89 17.38 0.26
C ARG A 142 23.46 17.90 0.41
N ARG A 143 22.57 17.63 -0.55
CA ARG A 143 21.15 18.02 -0.44
C ARG A 143 20.48 17.33 0.75
N VAL A 144 20.74 16.05 0.94
CA VAL A 144 20.22 15.27 2.08
C VAL A 144 20.78 15.77 3.42
N GLU A 145 22.09 15.96 3.52
CA GLU A 145 22.75 16.51 4.71
C GLU A 145 22.19 17.89 5.07
N LYS A 146 21.97 18.75 4.06
CA LYS A 146 21.34 20.04 4.27
C LYS A 146 19.92 19.90 4.83
N ARG A 147 19.08 19.02 4.27
CA ARG A 147 17.72 18.78 4.78
C ARG A 147 17.73 18.29 6.23
N ILE A 148 18.66 17.39 6.56
CA ILE A 148 18.85 16.91 7.95
C ILE A 148 19.25 18.07 8.87
N ALA A 149 20.21 18.89 8.45
CA ALA A 149 20.68 20.03 9.23
C ALA A 149 19.58 21.08 9.43
N ASP A 150 18.81 21.38 8.38
CA ASP A 150 17.72 22.34 8.42
C ASP A 150 16.59 21.83 9.34
N GLU A 151 16.18 20.55 9.21
CA GLU A 151 15.21 19.93 10.14
C GLU A 151 15.70 19.96 11.60
N ASN A 152 17.01 19.80 11.83
CA ASN A 152 17.58 19.83 13.17
C ASN A 152 17.63 21.23 13.79
N LYS A 153 17.68 22.28 12.97
CA LYS A 153 17.64 23.68 13.42
C LYS A 153 16.24 24.14 13.79
N GLU A 154 15.21 23.53 13.21
CA GLU A 154 13.82 23.95 13.44
C GLU A 154 13.33 23.58 14.84
N PRO A 155 12.98 24.56 15.70
CA PRO A 155 12.53 24.29 17.07
C PRO A 155 11.02 24.00 17.14
N TRP A 156 10.25 24.35 16.11
CA TRP A 156 8.78 24.29 16.11
C TRP A 156 8.19 23.02 15.50
N HIS A 157 9.03 22.11 14.98
CA HIS A 157 8.58 20.91 14.27
C HIS A 157 9.19 19.64 14.86
N GLY A 158 8.41 18.56 14.80
CA GLY A 158 8.91 17.22 15.13
C GLY A 158 9.99 16.79 14.14
N LYS A 159 11.06 16.20 14.66
CA LYS A 159 12.16 15.64 13.87
C LYS A 159 11.86 14.17 13.59
N ARG A 160 12.28 13.67 12.43
CA ARG A 160 12.12 12.26 12.05
C ARG A 160 12.91 11.33 12.98
N GLY A 161 13.97 11.84 13.62
CA GLY A 161 14.69 11.20 14.71
C GLY A 161 16.10 10.73 14.33
N SER A 162 16.97 10.59 15.32
CA SER A 162 18.41 10.31 15.17
C SER A 162 18.78 8.89 14.72
N GLY A 163 17.81 8.05 14.36
CA GLY A 163 18.02 6.68 13.85
C GLY A 163 17.39 6.41 12.49
N VAL A 164 16.85 7.43 11.84
CA VAL A 164 16.20 7.28 10.53
C VAL A 164 17.26 7.28 9.43
N HIS A 165 17.20 6.26 8.57
CA HIS A 165 18.12 6.14 7.44
C HIS A 165 18.00 7.34 6.47
N GLN A 166 19.12 7.78 5.91
CA GLN A 166 19.25 8.99 5.09
C GLN A 166 18.33 9.01 3.86
N ILE A 167 17.98 7.84 3.30
CA ILE A 167 17.00 7.69 2.21
C ILE A 167 15.61 8.29 2.52
N TYR A 168 15.23 8.42 3.79
CA TYR A 168 13.97 9.08 4.14
C TYR A 168 14.04 10.60 4.01
N TYR A 169 15.25 11.17 3.94
CA TYR A 169 15.52 12.58 3.66
C TYR A 169 15.69 12.89 2.17
N THR A 170 15.51 11.91 1.28
CA THR A 170 15.47 12.13 -0.17
C THR A 170 14.05 12.40 -0.63
N ASP A 171 13.91 13.21 -1.67
CA ASP A 171 12.64 13.40 -2.37
C ASP A 171 12.35 12.22 -3.32
N LEU A 172 11.08 11.99 -3.66
CA LEU A 172 10.66 10.93 -4.60
C LEU A 172 11.43 11.02 -5.93
N GLY A 173 11.61 12.23 -6.45
CA GLY A 173 12.33 12.48 -7.70
C GLY A 173 13.83 12.15 -7.67
N GLU A 174 14.42 12.00 -6.48
CA GLU A 174 15.84 11.67 -6.31
C GLU A 174 16.09 10.16 -6.21
N LEU A 175 15.06 9.36 -5.90
CA LEU A 175 15.19 7.90 -5.76
C LEU A 175 15.75 7.20 -7.02
N PRO A 176 15.36 7.59 -8.26
CA PRO A 176 15.95 7.01 -9.47
C PRO A 176 17.45 7.30 -9.59
N GLU A 177 17.94 8.43 -9.10
CA GLU A 177 19.38 8.77 -9.11
C GLU A 177 20.18 7.73 -8.30
N ILE A 178 19.64 7.29 -7.16
CA ILE A 178 20.22 6.24 -6.32
C ILE A 178 20.15 4.89 -7.02
N MET A 179 18.96 4.47 -7.49
CA MET A 179 18.78 3.15 -8.11
C MET A 179 19.66 2.97 -9.36
N THR A 180 19.78 4.02 -10.16
CA THR A 180 20.46 3.99 -11.46
C THR A 180 21.93 4.38 -11.37
N SER A 181 22.48 4.55 -10.16
CA SER A 181 23.90 4.76 -9.97
C SER A 181 24.70 3.56 -10.51
N LYS A 182 25.92 3.83 -10.98
CA LYS A 182 26.79 2.82 -11.61
C LYS A 182 26.99 1.57 -10.75
N LYS A 183 27.10 1.74 -9.43
CA LYS A 183 27.33 0.63 -8.47
C LYS A 183 26.03 -0.07 -8.07
N CYS A 184 24.91 0.66 -8.03
CA CYS A 184 23.63 0.14 -7.55
C CYS A 184 22.80 -0.57 -8.62
N TRP A 185 22.88 -0.12 -9.89
CA TRP A 185 21.98 -0.56 -10.96
C TRP A 185 21.94 -2.08 -11.16
N LYS A 186 23.09 -2.75 -10.98
CA LYS A 186 23.21 -4.20 -11.13
C LYS A 186 22.29 -5.01 -10.20
N PHE A 187 21.90 -4.45 -9.06
CA PHE A 187 21.01 -5.08 -8.09
C PHE A 187 19.53 -4.89 -8.43
N PHE A 188 19.21 -3.84 -9.18
CA PHE A 188 17.83 -3.49 -9.51
C PHE A 188 17.38 -3.99 -10.90
N LYS A 189 18.30 -4.07 -11.87
CA LYS A 189 17.98 -4.34 -13.29
C LYS A 189 17.07 -5.55 -13.54
N ASN A 190 17.23 -6.63 -12.77
CA ASN A 190 16.45 -7.86 -12.95
C ASN A 190 15.03 -7.76 -12.35
N ILE A 191 14.79 -6.77 -11.50
CA ILE A 191 13.53 -6.54 -10.81
C ILE A 191 12.76 -5.43 -11.54
N ILE A 192 13.37 -4.25 -11.73
CA ILE A 192 12.66 -3.05 -12.20
C ILE A 192 12.76 -2.77 -13.71
N GLY A 193 13.50 -3.59 -14.46
CA GLY A 193 13.67 -3.45 -15.90
C GLY A 193 14.77 -2.43 -16.28
N THR A 194 14.42 -1.39 -17.04
CA THR A 194 15.40 -0.42 -17.60
C THR A 194 15.49 0.88 -16.81
N GLN A 195 16.65 1.56 -16.89
CA GLN A 195 16.87 2.82 -16.18
C GLN A 195 15.92 3.92 -16.67
N GLU A 196 15.67 3.95 -17.97
CA GLU A 196 14.81 4.93 -18.63
C GLU A 196 13.36 4.75 -18.18
N SER A 197 12.92 3.50 -18.04
CA SER A 197 11.56 3.17 -17.62
C SER A 197 11.28 3.68 -16.20
N ILE A 198 12.16 3.36 -15.24
CA ILE A 198 11.97 3.78 -13.85
C ILE A 198 12.09 5.31 -13.70
N LYS A 199 13.06 5.94 -14.39
CA LYS A 199 13.21 7.41 -14.38
C LYS A 199 11.95 8.10 -14.90
N ARG A 200 11.40 7.62 -16.02
CA ARG A 200 10.16 8.17 -16.59
C ARG A 200 8.98 7.98 -15.64
N ARG A 201 8.77 6.77 -15.12
CA ARG A 201 7.64 6.45 -14.23
C ARG A 201 7.65 7.34 -12.97
N ILE A 202 8.80 7.43 -12.30
CA ILE A 202 8.95 8.25 -11.10
C ILE A 202 8.78 9.74 -11.42
N ARG A 203 9.28 10.22 -12.56
CA ARG A 203 9.06 11.60 -13.00
C ARG A 203 7.58 11.92 -13.15
N GLU A 204 6.80 11.04 -13.78
CA GLU A 204 5.37 11.23 -13.98
C GLU A 204 4.60 11.22 -12.65
N ILE A 205 4.92 10.29 -11.74
CA ILE A 205 4.33 10.29 -10.38
C ILE A 205 4.68 11.58 -9.63
N CYS A 206 5.93 12.05 -9.75
CA CYS A 206 6.40 13.26 -9.09
C CYS A 206 5.62 14.52 -9.55
N LEU A 207 5.27 14.61 -10.83
CA LEU A 207 4.44 15.71 -11.35
C LEU A 207 3.08 15.76 -10.65
N SER A 208 2.37 14.64 -10.55
CA SER A 208 1.08 14.57 -9.87
C SER A 208 1.20 14.80 -8.36
N ARG A 209 2.25 14.25 -7.72
CA ARG A 209 2.54 14.45 -6.30
C ARG A 209 2.78 15.92 -5.98
N ASN A 210 3.52 16.65 -6.82
CA ASN A 210 3.80 18.06 -6.57
C ASN A 210 2.53 18.92 -6.59
N ILE A 211 1.59 18.65 -7.50
CA ILE A 211 0.28 19.33 -7.53
C ILE A 211 -0.45 19.15 -6.19
N ILE A 212 -0.51 17.90 -5.70
CA ILE A 212 -1.19 17.56 -4.44
C ILE A 212 -0.50 18.24 -3.24
N MET A 213 0.83 18.27 -3.20
CA MET A 213 1.60 18.89 -2.11
C MET A 213 1.51 20.41 -2.08
N HIS A 214 1.19 21.04 -3.21
CA HIS A 214 0.84 22.46 -3.28
C HIS A 214 -0.67 22.69 -3.09
N CYS A 215 -1.38 21.73 -2.50
CA CYS A 215 -2.81 21.81 -2.15
C CYS A 215 -3.73 22.10 -3.35
N ASN A 216 -3.38 21.61 -4.53
CA ASN A 216 -4.20 21.74 -5.74
C ASN A 216 -4.91 20.43 -6.10
N PRO A 217 -6.12 20.51 -6.69
CA PRO A 217 -6.83 19.33 -7.16
C PRO A 217 -6.12 18.72 -8.36
N LEU A 218 -6.00 17.39 -8.36
CA LEU A 218 -5.49 16.63 -9.48
C LEU A 218 -6.60 16.36 -10.50
N SER A 219 -6.28 16.38 -11.80
CA SER A 219 -7.26 16.03 -12.84
C SER A 219 -7.71 14.57 -12.68
N LYS A 220 -8.96 14.24 -13.09
CA LYS A 220 -9.46 12.85 -13.00
C LYS A 220 -8.58 11.87 -13.78
N HIS A 221 -8.04 12.31 -14.92
CA HIS A 221 -7.12 11.52 -15.73
C HIS A 221 -5.83 11.19 -14.98
N ASP A 222 -5.24 12.17 -14.29
CA ASP A 222 -4.02 11.95 -13.53
C ASP A 222 -4.25 11.14 -12.24
N GLN A 223 -5.44 11.25 -11.64
CA GLN A 223 -5.86 10.38 -10.54
C GLN A 223 -5.88 8.91 -11.00
N THR A 224 -6.56 8.60 -12.12
CA THR A 224 -6.56 7.25 -12.69
C THR A 224 -5.15 6.78 -13.05
N ARG A 225 -4.32 7.67 -13.58
CA ARG A 225 -2.93 7.35 -13.92
C ARG A 225 -2.11 6.95 -12.69
N LEU A 226 -2.26 7.67 -11.58
CA LEU A 226 -1.62 7.31 -10.31
C LEU A 226 -2.08 5.95 -9.78
N GLU A 227 -3.37 5.66 -9.88
CA GLU A 227 -3.91 4.33 -9.53
C GLU A 227 -3.29 3.21 -10.36
N VAL A 228 -3.14 3.43 -11.67
CA VAL A 228 -2.46 2.46 -12.56
C VAL A 228 -1.00 2.30 -12.16
N TYR A 229 -0.25 3.39 -11.93
CA TYR A 229 1.15 3.28 -11.52
C TYR A 229 1.34 2.60 -10.17
N PHE A 230 0.41 2.80 -9.24
CA PHE A 230 0.43 2.09 -7.97
C PHE A 230 0.21 0.59 -8.16
N ARG A 231 -0.80 0.20 -8.94
CA ARG A 231 -1.06 -1.22 -9.26
C ARG A 231 0.09 -1.87 -10.02
N ASP A 232 0.67 -1.17 -10.99
CA ASP A 232 1.86 -1.63 -11.72
C ASP A 232 3.02 -1.90 -10.73
N TRP A 233 3.18 -1.06 -9.72
CA TRP A 233 4.19 -1.23 -8.67
C TRP A 233 3.88 -2.42 -7.76
N GLU A 234 2.63 -2.60 -7.34
CA GLU A 234 2.19 -3.76 -6.55
C GLU A 234 2.43 -5.07 -7.31
N ASN A 235 1.95 -5.15 -8.55
CA ASN A 235 2.13 -6.32 -9.40
C ASN A 235 3.62 -6.65 -9.60
N LEU A 236 4.46 -5.63 -9.82
CA LEU A 236 5.91 -5.81 -9.94
C LEU A 236 6.51 -6.45 -8.68
N LEU A 237 6.12 -5.97 -7.49
CA LEU A 237 6.61 -6.50 -6.23
C LEU A 237 6.12 -7.92 -5.98
N GLU A 238 4.86 -8.23 -6.30
CA GLU A 238 4.29 -9.56 -6.17
C GLU A 238 4.99 -10.57 -7.09
N GLU A 239 5.14 -10.23 -8.37
CA GLU A 239 5.81 -11.08 -9.36
C GLU A 239 7.29 -11.31 -9.07
N LYS A 240 7.95 -10.33 -8.43
CA LYS A 240 9.39 -10.36 -8.15
C LYS A 240 9.73 -10.61 -6.69
N MET A 241 8.76 -10.96 -5.84
CA MET A 241 8.99 -11.09 -4.40
C MET A 241 10.12 -12.06 -4.07
N ASP A 242 10.20 -13.20 -4.77
CA ASP A 242 11.27 -14.20 -4.59
C ASP A 242 12.67 -13.69 -4.96
N SER A 243 12.74 -12.66 -5.80
CA SER A 243 14.00 -11.99 -6.19
C SER A 243 14.36 -10.83 -5.26
N ILE A 244 13.46 -10.42 -4.35
CA ILE A 244 13.69 -9.32 -3.42
C ILE A 244 14.23 -9.90 -2.11
N PRO A 245 15.40 -9.46 -1.64
CA PRO A 245 15.92 -9.90 -0.35
C PRO A 245 14.98 -9.55 0.81
N ASN A 246 14.93 -10.45 1.81
CA ASN A 246 14.13 -10.28 3.03
C ASN A 246 14.59 -9.10 3.90
#